data_AF-A0A7H0H4Q7-F1
#
_entry.id   AF-A0A7H0H4Q7-F1
#
_cell.length_a   1.000
_cell.length_b   1.000
_cell.length_c   1.000
_cell.angle_alpha   90.00
_cell.angle_beta   90.00
_cell.angle_gamma   90.00
#
_symmetry.space_group_name_H-M   'P 1'
#
loop_
_entity.id
_entity.type
_entity.pdbx_description
1 polymer ?
#
loop_
_entity_poly.entity_id
_entity_poly.type
_entity_poly.pdbx_seq_one_letter_code
_entity_poly.pdbx_strand_id
1 'polypeptide(L)'
;MIRHNAAVPGLVHLYARLAAEAGDPEHPAHDFFRTRTATLQAKARDTIVAAQESGEIRADLDPDWIMRAGHALADGLQSAWMLDPTIDMAADVEQFLRLIR
;
A
#
# COMPACT_ATOMS: atom_id res chain seq x y z
N MET A 1 5.89 -14.26 -1.15
CA MET A 1 4.82 -13.95 -0.18
C MET A 1 3.41 -14.25 -0.69
N ILE A 2 3.05 -13.97 -1.95
CA ILE A 2 1.71 -14.26 -2.51
C ILE A 2 1.36 -15.78 -2.50
N ARG A 3 2.35 -16.67 -2.62
CA ARG A 3 2.15 -18.13 -2.67
C ARG A 3 1.84 -18.82 -1.32
N HIS A 4 2.06 -18.16 -0.18
CA HIS A 4 1.79 -18.77 1.15
C HIS A 4 0.39 -18.42 1.69
N ASN A 5 -0.16 -17.26 1.29
CA ASN A 5 -1.51 -16.86 1.68
C ASN A 5 -2.62 -17.70 1.01
N ALA A 6 -2.30 -18.45 -0.04
CA ALA A 6 -3.21 -19.38 -0.70
C ALA A 6 -3.50 -20.66 0.12
N ALA A 7 -2.82 -20.89 1.25
CA ALA A 7 -2.89 -22.15 1.99
C ALA A 7 -4.14 -22.33 2.86
N VAL A 8 -4.84 -21.25 3.25
CA VAL A 8 -6.11 -21.36 4.02
C VAL A 8 -7.05 -20.20 3.65
N PRO A 9 -7.96 -20.39 2.68
CA PRO A 9 -8.92 -19.37 2.24
C PRO A 9 -9.74 -18.76 3.39
N GLY A 10 -10.02 -19.55 4.43
CA GLY A 10 -10.75 -19.08 5.63
C GLY A 10 -9.99 -18.02 6.43
N LEU A 11 -8.65 -18.13 6.52
CA LEU A 11 -7.83 -17.13 7.22
C LEU A 11 -7.76 -15.82 6.43
N VAL A 12 -7.73 -15.89 5.10
CA VAL A 12 -7.76 -14.70 4.24
C VAL A 12 -9.10 -13.96 4.38
N HIS A 13 -10.23 -14.68 4.36
CA HIS A 13 -11.55 -14.07 4.53
C HIS A 13 -11.75 -13.49 5.93
N LEU A 14 -11.31 -14.20 6.98
CA LEU A 14 -11.35 -13.69 8.35
C LEU A 14 -10.49 -12.43 8.49
N TYR A 15 -9.29 -12.45 7.94
CA TYR A 15 -8.38 -11.30 7.93
C TYR A 15 -9.02 -10.09 7.23
N ALA A 16 -9.62 -10.28 6.06
CA ALA A 16 -10.26 -9.19 5.31
C ALA A 16 -11.43 -8.56 6.08
N ARG A 17 -12.26 -9.37 6.75
CA ARG A 17 -13.35 -8.87 7.61
C ARG A 17 -12.81 -8.06 8.79
N LEU A 18 -11.86 -8.63 9.54
CA LEU A 18 -11.26 -7.94 10.68
C LEU A 18 -10.52 -6.66 10.26
N ALA A 19 -9.92 -6.63 9.07
CA ALA A 19 -9.26 -5.43 8.54
C ALA A 19 -10.27 -4.31 8.27
N ALA A 20 -11.44 -4.63 7.74
CA ALA A 20 -12.51 -3.66 7.50
C ALA A 20 -13.11 -3.13 8.80
N GLU A 21 -13.35 -4.01 9.78
CA GLU A 21 -13.91 -3.65 11.09
C GLU A 21 -12.91 -2.88 11.97
N ALA A 22 -11.60 -3.14 11.82
CA ALA A 22 -10.55 -2.46 12.57
C ALA A 22 -10.37 -0.98 12.22
N GLY A 23 -11.13 -0.43 11.27
CA GLY A 23 -11.22 1.02 11.07
C GLY A 23 -11.88 1.75 12.25
N ASP A 24 -12.70 1.05 13.03
CA ASP A 24 -13.28 1.56 14.28
C ASP A 24 -12.22 1.52 15.41
N PRO A 25 -11.90 2.67 16.05
CA PRO A 25 -10.98 2.73 17.18
C PRO A 25 -11.36 1.86 18.38
N GLU A 26 -12.65 1.56 18.56
CA GLU A 26 -13.14 0.71 19.67
C GLU A 26 -13.06 -0.79 19.35
N HIS A 27 -12.73 -1.16 18.11
CA HIS A 27 -12.66 -2.56 17.72
C HIS A 27 -11.43 -3.26 18.35
N PRO A 28 -11.58 -4.47 18.94
CA PRO A 28 -10.46 -5.17 19.59
C PRO A 28 -9.25 -5.44 18.69
N ALA A 29 -9.45 -5.50 17.37
CA ALA A 29 -8.38 -5.69 16.39
C ALA A 29 -7.70 -4.39 15.92
N HIS A 30 -8.20 -3.21 16.32
CA HIS A 30 -7.71 -1.90 15.86
C HIS A 30 -6.20 -1.76 16.05
N ASP A 31 -5.70 -2.03 17.27
CA ASP A 31 -4.28 -1.89 17.58
C ASP A 31 -3.38 -2.88 16.84
N PHE A 32 -3.88 -4.11 16.61
CA PHE A 32 -3.16 -5.10 15.81
C PHE A 32 -2.97 -4.61 14.37
N PHE A 33 -4.04 -4.17 13.72
CA PHE A 33 -3.98 -3.67 12.34
C PHE A 33 -3.16 -2.38 12.25
N ARG A 34 -3.33 -1.45 13.19
CA ARG A 34 -2.53 -0.22 13.28
C ARG A 34 -1.03 -0.51 13.39
N THR A 35 -0.62 -1.39 14.31
CA THR A 35 0.79 -1.77 14.52
C THR A 35 1.37 -2.50 13.32
N ARG A 36 0.59 -3.41 12.73
CA ARG A 36 0.98 -4.13 11.52
C ARG A 36 1.18 -3.19 10.35
N THR A 37 0.24 -2.29 10.11
CA THR A 37 0.32 -1.28 9.06
C THR A 37 1.53 -0.38 9.28
N ALA A 38 1.75 0.10 10.50
CA ALA A 38 2.93 0.90 10.83
C ALA A 38 4.25 0.15 10.57
N THR A 39 4.32 -1.16 10.88
CA THR A 39 5.51 -1.97 10.63
C THR A 39 5.77 -2.18 9.13
N LEU A 40 4.71 -2.39 8.34
CA LEU A 40 4.82 -2.51 6.89
C LEU A 40 5.25 -1.18 6.26
N GLN A 41 4.70 -0.07 6.74
CA GLN A 41 5.07 1.27 6.31
C GLN A 41 6.52 1.59 6.67
N ALA A 42 7.01 1.24 7.86
CA ALA A 42 8.41 1.44 8.23
C ALA A 42 9.38 0.72 7.26
N LYS A 43 9.09 -0.53 6.89
CA LYS A 43 9.90 -1.28 5.91
C LYS A 43 9.85 -0.67 4.52
N ALA A 44 8.67 -0.20 4.09
CA ALA A 44 8.52 0.48 2.81
C ALA A 44 9.26 1.82 2.79
N ARG A 45 9.28 2.55 3.91
CA ARG A 45 10.03 3.79 4.08
C ARG A 45 11.53 3.58 3.91
N ASP A 46 12.09 2.55 4.54
CA ASP A 46 13.52 2.23 4.40
C ASP A 46 13.91 1.95 2.94
N THR A 47 12.98 1.36 2.16
CA THR A 47 13.18 1.12 0.73
C THR A 47 13.22 2.43 -0.06
N ILE A 48 12.32 3.37 0.23
CA ILE A 48 12.29 4.69 -0.43
C ILE A 48 13.53 5.50 -0.07
N VAL A 49 13.95 5.48 1.20
CA VAL A 49 15.17 6.17 1.65
C VAL A 49 16.40 5.60 0.93
N ALA A 50 16.54 4.28 0.86
CA ALA A 50 17.63 3.65 0.12
C ALA A 50 17.63 4.01 -1.38
N ALA A 51 16.45 4.13 -2.00
CA ALA A 51 16.31 4.57 -3.37
C ALA A 51 16.64 6.07 -3.57
N GLN A 52 16.42 6.91 -2.55
CA GLN A 52 16.87 8.30 -2.57
C GLN A 52 18.39 8.41 -2.41
N GLU A 53 18.98 7.61 -1.52
CA GLU A 53 20.43 7.54 -1.31
C GLU A 53 21.17 7.04 -2.55
N SER A 54 20.55 6.16 -3.36
CA SER A 54 21.10 5.68 -4.62
C SER A 54 20.85 6.60 -5.81
N GLY A 55 20.04 7.66 -5.63
CA GLY A 55 19.63 8.58 -6.70
C GLY A 55 18.61 8.00 -7.68
N GLU A 56 17.96 6.88 -7.34
CA GLU A 56 16.84 6.35 -8.14
C GLU A 56 15.57 7.17 -7.90
N ILE A 57 15.34 7.66 -6.67
CA ILE A 57 14.23 8.55 -6.32
C ILE A 57 14.80 9.92 -5.96
N ARG A 58 14.13 10.98 -6.38
CA ARG A 58 14.50 12.35 -6.04
C ARG A 58 14.53 12.61 -4.53
N ALA A 59 15.63 13.20 -4.06
CA ALA A 59 15.90 13.39 -2.64
C ALA A 59 15.14 14.57 -2.00
N ASP A 60 14.47 15.41 -2.78
CA ASP A 60 13.70 16.56 -2.31
C ASP A 60 12.28 16.22 -1.84
N LEU A 61 11.83 14.98 -2.08
CA LEU A 61 10.51 14.50 -1.64
C LEU A 61 10.57 13.85 -0.25
N ASP A 62 9.54 14.10 0.55
CA ASP A 62 9.31 13.40 1.82
C ASP A 62 9.00 11.91 1.55
N PRO A 63 9.79 10.95 2.10
CA PRO A 63 9.53 9.52 1.97
C PRO A 63 8.13 9.11 2.41
N ASP A 64 7.62 9.73 3.48
CA ASP A 64 6.32 9.40 4.02
C ASP A 64 5.20 9.93 3.11
N TRP A 65 5.44 11.06 2.43
CA TRP A 65 4.56 11.57 1.38
C TRP A 65 4.53 10.63 0.18
N ILE A 66 5.67 10.13 -0.31
CA ILE A 66 5.75 9.18 -1.43
C ILE A 66 4.90 7.94 -1.12
N MET A 67 5.04 7.38 0.10
CA MET A 67 4.24 6.23 0.51
C MET A 67 2.74 6.51 0.52
N ARG A 68 2.31 7.63 1.10
CA ARG A 68 0.88 8.00 1.17
C ARG A 68 0.31 8.24 -0.23
N ALA A 69 1.04 8.95 -1.08
CA ALA A 69 0.65 9.24 -2.44
C ALA A 69 0.54 7.96 -3.28
N GLY A 70 1.52 7.06 -3.17
CA GLY A 70 1.51 5.78 -3.88
C GLY A 70 0.37 4.86 -3.46
N HIS A 71 0.06 4.75 -2.16
CA HIS A 71 -1.09 3.98 -1.69
C HIS A 71 -2.42 4.58 -2.17
N ALA A 72 -2.60 5.89 -1.99
CA ALA A 72 -3.83 6.57 -2.43
C ALA A 72 -4.05 6.43 -3.94
N LEU A 73 -2.98 6.51 -4.73
CA LEU A 73 -3.03 6.26 -6.17
C LEU A 73 -3.46 4.82 -6.47
N ALA A 74 -2.81 3.82 -5.86
CA ALA A 74 -3.12 2.41 -6.10
C ALA A 74 -4.57 2.06 -5.73
N ASP A 75 -5.03 2.50 -4.56
CA ASP A 75 -6.41 2.27 -4.09
C ASP A 75 -7.44 2.98 -4.97
N GLY A 76 -7.14 4.22 -5.39
CA GLY A 76 -7.97 5.00 -6.30
C GLY A 76 -8.07 4.37 -7.69
N LEU A 77 -6.94 3.94 -8.26
CA LEU A 77 -6.88 3.26 -9.56
C LEU A 77 -7.62 1.92 -9.52
N GLN A 78 -7.46 1.14 -8.46
CA GLN A 78 -8.19 -0.12 -8.29
C GLN A 78 -9.69 0.12 -8.24
N SER A 79 -10.13 1.13 -7.47
CA SER A 79 -11.54 1.50 -7.36
C SER A 79 -12.11 1.99 -8.70
N ALA A 80 -11.36 2.80 -9.44
CA ALA A 80 -11.75 3.29 -10.76
C ALA A 80 -11.81 2.16 -11.79
N TRP A 81 -10.83 1.27 -11.82
CA TRP A 81 -10.79 0.11 -12.72
C TRP A 81 -11.94 -0.87 -12.49
N MET A 82 -12.39 -1.04 -11.24
CA MET A 82 -13.57 -1.84 -10.93
C MET A 82 -14.86 -1.28 -11.57
N LEU A 83 -14.89 0.03 -11.85
CA LEU A 83 -16.00 0.69 -12.55
C LEU A 83 -15.80 0.72 -14.07
N ASP A 84 -14.55 0.92 -14.52
CA ASP A 84 -14.16 0.95 -15.93
C ASP A 84 -12.88 0.11 -16.17
N PRO A 85 -13.04 -1.15 -16.62
CA PRO A 85 -11.91 -2.03 -16.87
C PRO A 85 -10.98 -1.60 -18.02
N THR A 86 -11.30 -0.53 -18.76
CA THR A 86 -10.45 0.00 -19.83
C THR A 86 -9.30 0.86 -19.30
N ILE A 87 -9.34 1.24 -18.01
CA ILE A 87 -8.26 1.98 -17.34
C ILE A 87 -7.00 1.13 -17.27
N ASP A 88 -5.88 1.69 -17.75
CA ASP A 88 -4.56 1.07 -17.63
C ASP A 88 -3.90 1.48 -16.31
N MET A 89 -4.24 0.76 -15.24
CA MET A 89 -3.66 0.98 -13.91
C MET A 89 -2.12 0.91 -13.91
N ALA A 90 -1.54 0.06 -14.76
CA ALA A 90 -0.09 -0.13 -14.80
C ALA A 90 0.60 1.11 -15.39
N ALA A 91 0.03 1.68 -16.46
CA ALA A 91 0.53 2.92 -17.06
C ALA A 91 0.47 4.10 -16.07
N ASP A 92 -0.61 4.22 -15.29
CA ASP A 92 -0.74 5.30 -14.30
C ASP A 92 0.25 5.16 -13.14
N VAL A 93 0.47 3.94 -12.65
CA VAL A 93 1.50 3.67 -11.64
C VAL A 93 2.89 3.94 -12.20
N GLU A 94 3.18 3.54 -13.44
CA GLU A 94 4.46 3.86 -14.09
C GLU A 94 4.67 5.36 -14.22
N GLN A 95 3.62 6.11 -14.59
CA GLN A 95 3.70 7.56 -14.67
C GLN A 95 4.00 8.19 -13.32
N PHE A 96 3.38 7.72 -12.24
CA PHE A 96 3.73 8.16 -10.88
C PHE A 96 5.19 7.87 -10.54
N LEU A 97 5.67 6.65 -10.82
CA LEU A 97 7.08 6.29 -10.59
C LEU A 97 8.03 7.20 -11.39
N ARG A 98 7.69 7.54 -12.64
CA ARG A 98 8.49 8.49 -13.44
C ARG A 98 8.55 9.90 -12.86
N LEU A 99 7.54 10.34 -12.10
CA LEU A 99 7.51 11.69 -11.50
C LEU A 99 8.33 11.81 -10.20
N ILE A 100 8.55 10.68 -9.52
CA ILE A 100 9.32 10.62 -8.27
C ILE A 100 10.75 10.14 -8.47
N ARG A 101 11.10 9.62 -9.64
CA ARG A 101 12.49 9.35 -10.03
C ARG A 101 13.16 10.64 -10.46
#